data_AF-A0A7D9L3V9-F1
#
_entry.id   AF-A0A7D9L3V9-F1
#
_cell.length_a   1.000
_cell.length_b   1.000
_cell.length_c   1.000
_cell.angle_alpha   90.00
_cell.angle_beta   90.00
_cell.angle_gamma   90.00
#
_symmetry.space_group_name_H-M   'P 1'
#
loop_
_entity.id
_entity.type
_entity.pdbx_description
1 polymer ?
#
loop_
_entity_poly.entity_id
_entity_poly.type
_entity_poly.pdbx_seq_one_letter_code
_entity_poly.pdbx_strand_id
1 'polypeptide(L)'
;MNRLSLFCLLLNVSGVFMTIVSPGVYSTTYKRSCLEIKKGASNALSGLYDILVDDTVITVYCEMAKEGGGYTFIPREAVKGEKLPSLINQIFKDKSRVLLRFQNKNGLQPFTLITQLPVYARHSLGVLMHNYAGYTRPVNYGLGDYIYLGILPTSQARAKTIQGFRSNGKSVSFKNCDGNPNAYFALFPNHQEGNINSYHSGNLVYESRGVAVNWRNTGVPSYGHRQLPNNFLFLTEMHFGGCGTYTSSDRWNDAFGTAIGLR
;
A
#
# COMPACT_ATOMS: atom_id res chain seq x y z
N MET A 1 18.41 15.49 -49.88
CA MET A 1 17.74 14.32 -49.27
C MET A 1 18.69 13.71 -48.24
N ASN A 2 18.64 14.17 -46.98
CA ASN A 2 19.50 13.64 -45.90
C ASN A 2 18.73 12.61 -45.08
N ARG A 3 19.30 11.42 -44.99
CA ARG A 3 18.78 10.24 -44.29
C ARG A 3 19.64 9.96 -43.06
N LEU A 4 19.00 9.38 -42.06
CA LEU A 4 19.50 8.76 -40.83
C LEU A 4 19.85 9.70 -39.66
N SER A 5 18.86 9.95 -38.81
CA SER A 5 19.08 10.15 -37.37
C SER A 5 19.04 8.78 -36.69
N LEU A 6 20.20 8.35 -36.19
CA LEU A 6 20.37 7.16 -35.35
C LEU A 6 19.97 7.54 -33.91
N PHE A 7 18.87 6.98 -33.41
CA PHE A 7 18.45 7.14 -32.01
C PHE A 7 19.12 6.07 -31.15
N CYS A 8 20.12 6.45 -30.35
CA CYS A 8 20.63 5.62 -29.26
C CYS A 8 19.80 5.88 -27.99
N LEU A 9 18.97 4.92 -27.58
CA LEU A 9 18.38 4.90 -26.25
C LEU A 9 19.40 4.30 -25.26
N LEU A 10 19.96 5.12 -24.39
CA LEU A 10 20.63 4.64 -23.18
C LEU A 10 19.60 4.63 -22.04
N LEU A 11 19.14 3.43 -21.67
CA LEU A 11 18.33 3.19 -20.48
C LEU A 11 19.22 3.37 -19.24
N ASN A 12 19.08 4.49 -18.56
CA ASN A 12 19.65 4.65 -17.23
C ASN A 12 18.66 4.10 -16.20
N VAL A 13 19.17 3.37 -15.21
CA VAL A 13 18.43 2.57 -14.21
C VAL A 13 17.55 3.43 -13.28
N SER A 14 17.54 4.75 -13.46
CA SER A 14 16.84 5.76 -12.65
C SER A 14 15.42 6.15 -13.14
N GLY A 15 14.90 5.54 -14.21
CA GLY A 15 13.54 5.87 -14.71
C GLY A 15 13.45 7.21 -15.47
N VAL A 16 14.60 7.81 -15.79
CA VAL A 16 14.70 9.06 -16.54
C VAL A 16 14.71 8.77 -18.05
N PHE A 17 13.69 9.25 -18.78
CA PHE A 17 13.73 9.32 -20.24
C PHE A 17 14.31 10.67 -20.66
N MET A 18 15.43 10.64 -21.38
CA MET A 18 16.07 11.82 -21.93
C MET A 18 15.62 11.99 -23.38
N THR A 19 14.80 13.01 -23.67
CA THR A 19 14.49 13.41 -25.06
C THR A 19 15.32 14.64 -25.42
N ILE A 20 16.13 14.53 -26.48
CA ILE A 20 16.92 15.64 -27.01
C ILE A 20 15.95 16.56 -27.77
N VAL A 21 15.68 17.74 -27.20
CA VAL A 21 14.87 18.78 -27.87
C VAL A 21 15.77 19.73 -28.67
N SER A 22 17.03 19.90 -28.22
CA SER A 22 18.12 20.70 -28.83
C SER A 22 19.49 20.29 -28.22
N PRO A 23 20.65 20.64 -28.82
CA PRO A 23 21.94 20.44 -28.17
C PRO A 23 22.01 21.25 -26.87
N GLY A 24 22.16 20.57 -25.73
CA GLY A 24 22.36 21.22 -24.43
C GLY A 24 21.10 21.46 -23.58
N VAL A 25 19.90 21.06 -24.02
CA VAL A 25 18.69 21.11 -23.20
C VAL A 25 18.17 19.68 -22.94
N TYR A 26 18.43 19.18 -21.73
CA TYR A 26 17.91 17.91 -21.25
C TYR A 26 16.59 18.15 -20.51
N SER A 27 15.46 17.84 -21.15
CA SER A 27 14.18 17.75 -20.44
C SER A 27 14.01 16.31 -19.95
N THR A 28 14.25 16.09 -18.66
CA THR A 28 13.96 14.81 -18.02
C THR A 28 12.51 14.86 -17.53
N THR A 29 11.57 14.38 -18.35
CA THR A 29 10.18 14.25 -17.90
C THR A 29 10.08 13.04 -16.97
N TYR A 30 10.12 13.30 -15.66
CA TYR A 30 9.83 12.30 -14.65
C TYR A 30 8.46 11.67 -14.90
N LYS A 31 8.37 10.34 -14.77
CA LYS A 31 7.09 9.64 -14.81
C LYS A 31 6.30 9.94 -13.53
N ARG A 32 4.98 9.78 -13.58
CA ARG A 32 4.09 10.07 -12.45
C ARG A 32 3.73 8.83 -11.64
N SER A 33 4.10 7.64 -12.08
CA SER A 33 3.86 6.41 -11.32
C SER A 33 4.75 5.26 -11.80
N CYS A 34 4.88 4.23 -10.97
CA CYS A 34 5.50 2.97 -11.37
C CYS A 34 4.77 2.29 -12.53
N LEU A 35 3.45 2.50 -12.65
CA LEU A 35 2.66 1.99 -13.77
C LEU A 35 3.07 2.66 -15.09
N GLU A 36 3.30 3.97 -15.10
CA GLU A 36 3.81 4.68 -16.27
C GLU A 36 5.23 4.22 -16.65
N ILE A 37 6.10 4.04 -15.66
CA ILE A 37 7.45 3.50 -15.88
C ILE A 37 7.34 2.11 -16.52
N LYS A 38 6.52 1.22 -15.97
CA LYS A 38 6.33 -0.15 -16.48
C LYS A 38 5.78 -0.17 -17.91
N LYS A 39 4.88 0.76 -18.26
CA LYS A 39 4.35 0.90 -19.63
C LYS A 39 5.41 1.42 -20.60
N GLY A 40 6.25 2.36 -20.16
CA GLY A 40 7.34 2.90 -20.98
C GLY A 40 8.53 1.95 -21.14
N ALA A 41 8.76 1.06 -20.16
CA ALA A 41 9.81 0.06 -20.16
C ALA A 41 9.29 -1.26 -19.57
N SER A 42 8.77 -2.14 -20.43
CA SER A 42 8.13 -3.40 -20.00
C SER A 42 9.08 -4.35 -19.26
N ASN A 43 10.39 -4.24 -19.49
CA ASN A 43 11.45 -4.99 -18.82
C ASN A 43 12.01 -4.32 -17.56
N ALA A 44 11.43 -3.19 -17.12
CA ALA A 44 11.84 -2.52 -15.88
C ALA A 44 11.81 -3.49 -14.69
N LEU A 45 12.85 -3.44 -13.86
CA LEU A 45 13.01 -4.30 -12.68
C LEU A 45 12.43 -3.63 -11.44
N SER A 46 11.99 -4.41 -10.46
CA SER A 46 11.57 -3.86 -9.16
C SER A 46 12.74 -3.18 -8.46
N GLY A 47 12.50 -2.03 -7.84
CA GLY A 47 13.55 -1.22 -7.22
C GLY A 47 13.08 0.19 -6.87
N LEU A 48 14.01 1.06 -6.48
CA LEU A 48 13.74 2.47 -6.22
C LEU A 48 13.71 3.26 -7.54
N TYR A 49 12.73 4.16 -7.67
CA TYR A 49 12.56 5.04 -8.81
C TYR A 49 12.11 6.41 -8.33
N ASP A 50 12.44 7.44 -9.11
CA ASP A 50 11.93 8.79 -8.88
C ASP A 50 10.67 9.03 -9.72
N ILE A 51 9.64 9.58 -9.07
CA ILE A 51 8.40 10.01 -9.72
C ILE A 51 8.10 11.46 -9.38
N LEU A 52 7.44 12.16 -10.30
CA LEU A 52 6.93 13.51 -10.06
C LEU A 52 5.49 13.44 -9.55
N VAL A 53 5.25 14.00 -8.38
CA VAL A 53 3.93 14.13 -7.76
C VAL A 53 3.71 15.60 -7.47
N ASP A 54 2.60 16.15 -7.96
CA ASP A 54 2.42 17.61 -8.01
C ASP A 54 3.63 18.23 -8.74
N ASP A 55 4.43 19.04 -8.04
CA ASP A 55 5.70 19.63 -8.52
C ASP A 55 6.94 19.13 -7.74
N THR A 56 6.79 18.02 -7.01
CA THR A 56 7.84 17.44 -6.17
C THR A 56 8.28 16.08 -6.70
N VAL A 57 9.59 15.89 -6.85
CA VAL A 57 10.17 14.58 -7.15
C VAL A 57 10.33 13.80 -5.85
N ILE A 58 9.77 12.60 -5.81
CA ILE A 58 9.91 11.68 -4.67
C ILE A 58 10.46 10.33 -5.13
N THR A 59 11.26 9.70 -4.28
CA THR A 59 11.73 8.34 -4.49
C THR A 59 10.72 7.33 -3.93
N VAL A 60 10.23 6.45 -4.78
CA VAL A 60 9.28 5.38 -4.46
C VAL A 60 9.90 4.02 -4.75
N TYR A 61 9.34 2.96 -4.17
CA TYR A 61 9.69 1.60 -4.58
C TYR A 61 8.67 1.10 -5.60
N CYS A 62 9.12 0.75 -6.80
CA CYS A 62 8.29 0.15 -7.81
C CYS A 62 8.39 -1.37 -7.76
N GLU A 63 7.25 -2.04 -7.62
CA GLU A 63 7.15 -3.48 -7.84
C GLU A 63 6.71 -3.75 -9.29
N MET A 64 7.63 -4.30 -10.09
CA MET A 64 7.48 -4.43 -11.55
C MET A 64 7.18 -5.85 -12.02
N ALA A 65 7.19 -6.85 -11.13
CA ALA A 65 7.06 -8.26 -11.48
C ALA A 65 5.80 -8.92 -10.90
N LYS A 66 5.47 -8.65 -9.64
CA LYS A 66 4.33 -9.30 -8.95
C LYS A 66 3.01 -8.75 -9.46
N GLU A 67 2.04 -9.65 -9.70
CA GLU A 67 0.67 -9.32 -10.10
C GLU A 67 0.56 -8.42 -11.35
N GLY A 68 1.50 -8.57 -12.29
CA GLY A 68 1.61 -7.75 -13.50
C GLY A 68 2.42 -6.46 -13.35
N GLY A 69 2.90 -6.17 -12.13
CA GLY A 69 3.78 -5.04 -11.86
C GLY A 69 3.10 -3.67 -11.91
N GLY A 70 3.92 -2.62 -11.86
CA GLY A 70 3.49 -1.22 -11.90
C GLY A 70 3.00 -0.67 -10.57
N TYR A 71 3.19 -1.39 -9.46
CA TYR A 71 2.77 -0.93 -8.13
C TYR A 71 3.79 0.06 -7.57
N THR A 72 3.29 1.20 -7.09
CA THR A 72 4.03 2.26 -6.43
C THR A 72 3.87 2.12 -4.93
N PHE A 73 4.93 1.70 -4.23
CA PHE A 73 4.97 1.67 -2.78
C PHE A 73 5.33 3.05 -2.23
N ILE A 74 4.58 3.49 -1.23
CA ILE A 74 4.68 4.84 -0.68
C ILE A 74 5.67 4.84 0.50
N PRO A 75 6.72 5.69 0.50
CA PRO A 75 7.62 5.82 1.65
C PRO A 75 6.96 6.62 2.77
N ARG A 76 7.37 6.38 4.03
CA ARG A 76 6.86 7.11 5.21
C ARG A 76 6.92 8.63 5.03
N GLU A 77 8.01 9.16 4.49
CA GLU A 77 8.19 10.61 4.30
C GLU A 77 7.19 11.24 3.32
N ALA A 78 6.63 10.47 2.39
CA ALA A 78 5.60 10.98 1.46
C ALA A 78 4.22 11.10 2.12
N VAL A 79 4.06 10.59 3.34
CA VAL A 79 2.84 10.65 4.16
C VAL A 79 2.94 11.79 5.18
N LYS A 80 3.97 12.64 5.14
CA LYS A 80 4.16 13.68 6.15
C LYS A 80 3.31 14.92 5.87
N GLY A 81 2.23 15.09 6.62
CA GLY A 81 1.26 16.17 6.44
C GLY A 81 0.66 16.22 5.02
N GLU A 82 0.02 17.34 4.68
CA GLU A 82 -0.64 17.52 3.38
C GLU A 82 0.34 17.93 2.25
N LYS A 83 1.59 17.47 2.30
CA LYS A 83 2.64 17.88 1.33
C LYS A 83 2.39 17.40 -0.09
N LEU A 84 1.74 16.25 -0.26
CA LEU A 84 1.52 15.61 -1.55
C LEU A 84 0.04 15.21 -1.72
N PRO A 85 -0.88 16.19 -1.77
CA PRO A 85 -2.32 15.94 -1.74
C PRO A 85 -2.80 15.10 -2.94
N SER A 86 -2.10 15.17 -4.08
CA SER A 86 -2.48 14.40 -5.27
C SER A 86 -1.93 12.98 -5.30
N LEU A 87 -1.02 12.59 -4.41
CA LEU A 87 -0.27 11.33 -4.49
C LEU A 87 -1.19 10.12 -4.71
N ILE A 88 -2.16 9.91 -3.81
CA ILE A 88 -3.07 8.77 -3.89
C ILE A 88 -3.88 8.79 -5.18
N ASN A 89 -4.47 9.94 -5.54
CA ASN A 89 -5.25 10.08 -6.77
C ASN A 89 -4.41 9.86 -8.03
N GLN A 90 -3.12 10.18 -7.98
CA GLN A 90 -2.18 9.99 -9.07
C GLN A 90 -1.82 8.50 -9.27
N ILE A 91 -1.56 7.76 -8.19
CA ILE A 91 -1.02 6.39 -8.29
C ILE A 91 -2.04 5.27 -8.08
N PHE A 92 -3.26 5.55 -7.60
CA PHE A 92 -4.28 4.52 -7.34
C PHE A 92 -5.39 4.55 -8.39
N LYS A 93 -5.09 4.03 -9.59
CA LYS A 93 -6.02 3.99 -10.71
C LYS A 93 -6.85 2.71 -10.71
N ASP A 94 -6.27 1.58 -10.31
CA ASP A 94 -6.95 0.29 -10.20
C ASP A 94 -7.48 0.08 -8.77
N LYS A 95 -8.67 0.63 -8.51
CA LYS A 95 -9.31 0.55 -7.18
C LYS A 95 -9.84 -0.84 -6.82
N SER A 96 -9.64 -1.85 -7.67
CA SER A 96 -10.04 -3.23 -7.39
C SER A 96 -9.02 -3.97 -6.52
N ARG A 97 -7.78 -3.48 -6.44
CA ARG A 97 -6.68 -4.21 -5.84
C ARG A 97 -5.63 -3.31 -5.19
N VAL A 98 -5.08 -3.79 -4.09
CA VAL A 98 -3.97 -3.14 -3.37
C VAL A 98 -2.92 -4.20 -3.04
N LEU A 99 -1.65 -3.90 -3.27
CA LEU A 99 -0.55 -4.79 -2.93
C LEU A 99 0.01 -4.38 -1.57
N LEU A 100 -0.05 -5.26 -0.58
CA LEU A 100 0.58 -5.04 0.72
C LEU A 100 1.84 -5.90 0.85
N ARG A 101 2.84 -5.39 1.56
CA ARG A 101 3.99 -6.17 2.02
C ARG A 101 4.16 -5.99 3.51
N PHE A 102 4.29 -7.06 4.27
CA PHE A 102 4.65 -6.95 5.68
C PHE A 102 6.03 -7.56 5.90
N GLN A 103 6.75 -7.08 6.92
CA GLN A 103 8.06 -7.63 7.28
C GLN A 103 7.90 -8.62 8.43
N ASN A 104 8.27 -9.87 8.18
CA ASN A 104 8.35 -10.91 9.21
C ASN A 104 9.54 -10.67 10.12
N LYS A 105 9.49 -11.21 11.35
CA LYS A 105 10.62 -11.18 12.28
C LYS A 105 11.86 -11.92 11.80
N ASN A 106 11.71 -12.85 10.85
CA ASN A 106 12.83 -13.53 10.19
C ASN A 106 13.44 -12.73 9.02
N GLY A 107 13.01 -11.48 8.80
CA GLY A 107 13.51 -10.58 7.76
C GLY A 107 12.88 -10.76 6.37
N LEU A 108 12.09 -11.81 6.15
CA LEU A 108 11.35 -11.95 4.89
C LEU A 108 10.26 -10.88 4.78
N GLN A 109 9.95 -10.48 3.55
CA GLN A 109 8.89 -9.52 3.26
C GLN A 109 7.83 -10.13 2.34
N PRO A 110 6.92 -10.96 2.87
CA PRO A 110 5.85 -11.53 2.06
C PRO A 110 4.94 -10.44 1.48
N PHE A 111 4.43 -10.67 0.28
CA PHE A 111 3.41 -9.82 -0.31
C PHE A 111 2.02 -10.46 -0.26
N THR A 112 0.99 -9.61 -0.22
CA THR A 112 -0.41 -9.99 -0.34
C THR A 112 -1.13 -9.07 -1.30
N LEU A 113 -1.83 -9.64 -2.27
CA LEU A 113 -2.75 -8.91 -3.13
C LEU A 113 -4.14 -8.90 -2.47
N ILE A 114 -4.54 -7.72 -1.99
CA ILE A 114 -5.86 -7.47 -1.41
C ILE A 114 -6.86 -7.17 -2.52
N THR A 115 -7.98 -7.87 -2.53
CA THR A 115 -9.14 -7.63 -3.41
C THR A 115 -10.43 -7.85 -2.62
N GLN A 116 -11.58 -7.44 -3.16
CA GLN A 116 -12.85 -7.69 -2.49
C GLN A 116 -13.22 -9.18 -2.42
N LEU A 117 -14.00 -9.56 -1.40
CA LEU A 117 -14.75 -10.81 -1.45
C LEU A 117 -15.74 -10.79 -2.64
N PRO A 118 -16.08 -11.94 -3.23
CA PRO A 118 -16.98 -11.99 -4.38
C PRO A 118 -18.33 -11.30 -4.16
N VAL A 119 -18.91 -11.43 -2.97
CA VAL A 119 -20.17 -10.77 -2.60
C VAL A 119 -20.08 -9.23 -2.62
N TYR A 120 -18.88 -8.68 -2.47
CA TYR A 120 -18.59 -7.25 -2.49
C TYR A 120 -17.84 -6.81 -3.75
N ALA A 121 -17.80 -7.62 -4.81
CA ALA A 121 -17.00 -7.35 -6.01
C ALA A 121 -17.36 -6.03 -6.73
N ARG A 122 -18.57 -5.48 -6.48
CA ARG A 122 -19.01 -4.17 -7.01
C ARG A 122 -18.49 -2.98 -6.21
N HIS A 123 -17.91 -3.19 -5.04
CA HIS A 123 -17.34 -2.14 -4.21
C HIS A 123 -15.85 -1.96 -4.52
N SER A 124 -15.42 -0.72 -4.74
CA SER A 124 -14.00 -0.41 -4.82
C SER A 124 -13.35 -0.42 -3.44
N LEU A 125 -12.06 -0.74 -3.38
CA LEU A 125 -11.24 -0.45 -2.20
C LEU A 125 -11.04 1.07 -2.11
N GLY A 126 -11.10 1.62 -0.90
CA GLY A 126 -10.81 3.03 -0.65
C GLY A 126 -9.40 3.20 -0.12
N VAL A 127 -8.57 4.01 -0.79
CA VAL A 127 -7.30 4.46 -0.22
C VAL A 127 -7.38 5.97 -0.06
N LEU A 128 -7.08 6.45 1.14
CA LEU A 128 -7.18 7.86 1.51
C LEU A 128 -5.91 8.29 2.27
N MET A 129 -5.51 9.54 2.10
CA MET A 129 -4.42 10.16 2.84
C MET A 129 -5.01 11.05 3.94
N HIS A 130 -4.60 10.86 5.21
CA HIS A 130 -5.05 11.63 6.38
C HIS A 130 -6.57 11.72 6.60
N ASN A 131 -7.34 10.83 5.95
CA ASN A 131 -8.78 10.93 5.90
C ASN A 131 -9.42 9.54 5.99
N TYR A 132 -10.66 9.50 6.45
CA TYR A 132 -11.48 8.30 6.63
C TYR A 132 -12.90 8.50 6.09
N ALA A 133 -13.12 9.45 5.16
CA ALA A 133 -14.43 9.76 4.59
C ALA A 133 -15.15 8.50 4.07
N GLY A 134 -16.35 8.23 4.60
CA GLY A 134 -17.15 7.04 4.29
C GLY A 134 -16.83 5.80 5.13
N TYR A 135 -15.80 5.87 5.97
CA TYR A 135 -15.30 4.79 6.84
C TYR A 135 -15.27 5.21 8.32
N THR A 136 -14.81 4.32 9.19
CA THR A 136 -14.63 4.63 10.62
C THR A 136 -13.23 5.20 10.88
N ARG A 137 -13.13 6.19 11.76
CA ARG A 137 -11.84 6.76 12.17
C ARG A 137 -10.94 5.67 12.80
N PRO A 138 -9.64 5.62 12.45
CA PRO A 138 -8.66 4.75 13.12
C PRO A 138 -8.59 5.01 14.62
N VAL A 139 -8.26 4.00 15.40
CA VAL A 139 -8.07 4.15 16.85
C VAL A 139 -6.76 4.90 17.15
N ASN A 140 -5.70 4.61 16.41
CA ASN A 140 -4.40 5.28 16.52
C ASN A 140 -4.33 6.64 15.79
N TYR A 141 -5.46 7.29 15.49
CA TYR A 141 -5.48 8.59 14.80
C TYR A 141 -4.65 9.68 15.50
N GLY A 142 -4.40 9.54 16.81
CA GLY A 142 -3.54 10.44 17.58
C GLY A 142 -2.05 10.41 17.21
N LEU A 143 -1.61 9.41 16.42
CA LEU A 143 -0.25 9.33 15.87
C LEU A 143 -0.02 10.32 14.71
N GLY A 144 -1.05 11.08 14.31
CA GLY A 144 -0.96 12.12 13.29
C GLY A 144 -1.16 11.57 11.88
N ASP A 145 -0.09 11.49 11.11
CA ASP A 145 -0.10 11.12 9.70
C ASP A 145 -0.51 9.66 9.48
N TYR A 146 -1.25 9.35 8.41
CA TYR A 146 -1.58 7.96 8.03
C TYR A 146 -2.11 7.82 6.60
N ILE A 147 -1.95 6.62 6.05
CA ILE A 147 -2.71 6.13 4.89
C ILE A 147 -3.82 5.22 5.39
N TYR A 148 -5.04 5.44 4.93
CA TYR A 148 -6.19 4.59 5.22
C TYR A 148 -6.47 3.67 4.04
N LEU A 149 -6.63 2.37 4.29
CA LEU A 149 -7.14 1.39 3.33
C LEU A 149 -8.48 0.84 3.84
N GLY A 150 -9.56 1.37 3.30
CA GLY A 150 -10.92 0.91 3.55
C GLY A 150 -11.28 -0.28 2.67
N ILE A 151 -11.70 -1.37 3.31
CA ILE A 151 -12.19 -2.58 2.63
C ILE A 151 -13.68 -2.45 2.31
N LEU A 152 -14.50 -2.03 3.28
CA LEU A 152 -15.92 -1.77 3.08
C LEU A 152 -16.31 -0.42 3.68
N PRO A 153 -17.13 0.39 2.99
CA PRO A 153 -17.66 1.61 3.58
C PRO A 153 -18.60 1.30 4.74
N THR A 154 -18.76 2.24 5.67
CA THR A 154 -19.59 2.05 6.87
C THR A 154 -21.03 1.65 6.54
N SER A 155 -21.58 2.10 5.42
CA SER A 155 -22.94 1.75 4.96
C SER A 155 -23.12 0.25 4.70
N GLN A 156 -22.05 -0.46 4.33
CA GLN A 156 -22.06 -1.91 4.11
C GLN A 156 -21.53 -2.66 5.33
N ALA A 157 -20.48 -2.14 5.98
CA ALA A 157 -19.81 -2.80 7.08
C ALA A 157 -20.68 -2.94 8.35
N ARG A 158 -21.80 -2.21 8.50
CA ARG A 158 -22.75 -2.39 9.62
C ARG A 158 -23.59 -3.65 9.52
N ALA A 159 -23.67 -4.27 8.34
CA ALA A 159 -24.50 -5.45 8.15
C ALA A 159 -23.93 -6.63 8.96
N LYS A 160 -24.79 -7.36 9.69
CA LYS A 160 -24.40 -8.53 10.50
C LYS A 160 -24.17 -9.79 9.65
N THR A 161 -23.37 -9.65 8.60
CA THR A 161 -23.12 -10.66 7.55
C THR A 161 -21.67 -11.14 7.59
N ILE A 162 -21.32 -12.06 6.68
CA ILE A 162 -19.92 -12.43 6.44
C ILE A 162 -19.23 -11.29 5.70
N GLN A 163 -18.17 -10.77 6.29
CA GLN A 163 -17.35 -9.67 5.79
C GLN A 163 -15.87 -10.06 5.71
N GLY A 164 -15.06 -9.22 5.09
CA GLY A 164 -13.63 -9.42 4.94
C GLY A 164 -13.13 -9.06 3.55
N PHE A 165 -12.05 -9.70 3.13
CA PHE A 165 -11.39 -9.46 1.85
C PHE A 165 -10.78 -10.74 1.31
N ARG A 166 -10.34 -10.73 0.05
CA ARG A 166 -9.45 -11.76 -0.49
C ARG A 166 -8.01 -11.30 -0.37
N SER A 167 -7.12 -12.23 -0.05
CA SER A 167 -5.69 -12.03 0.03
C SER A 167 -4.98 -13.16 -0.72
N ASN A 168 -4.25 -12.83 -1.79
CA ASN A 168 -3.63 -13.82 -2.69
C ASN A 168 -4.64 -14.90 -3.14
N GLY A 169 -5.85 -14.47 -3.49
CA GLY A 169 -6.94 -15.35 -3.91
C GLY A 169 -7.66 -16.11 -2.79
N LYS A 170 -7.16 -16.13 -1.55
CA LYS A 170 -7.82 -16.78 -0.41
C LYS A 170 -8.78 -15.83 0.31
N SER A 171 -9.95 -16.32 0.73
CA SER A 171 -10.88 -15.52 1.53
C SER A 171 -10.38 -15.40 2.97
N VAL A 172 -10.21 -14.16 3.44
CA VAL A 172 -9.99 -13.83 4.85
C VAL A 172 -11.27 -13.17 5.34
N SER A 173 -12.14 -13.97 5.95
CA SER A 173 -13.50 -13.56 6.29
C SER A 173 -13.87 -13.85 7.74
N PHE A 174 -14.83 -13.08 8.25
CA PHE A 174 -15.39 -13.20 9.59
C PHE A 174 -16.88 -12.84 9.54
N LYS A 175 -17.64 -13.25 10.56
CA LYS A 175 -19.03 -12.79 10.73
C LYS A 175 -19.03 -11.51 11.56
N ASN A 176 -19.54 -10.41 11.01
CA ASN A 176 -19.82 -9.24 11.84
C ASN A 176 -21.02 -9.57 12.74
N CYS A 177 -20.79 -9.67 14.05
CA CYS A 177 -21.78 -10.18 15.00
C CYS A 177 -22.53 -9.08 15.76
N ASP A 178 -21.98 -7.87 15.84
CA ASP A 178 -22.55 -6.75 16.59
C ASP A 178 -22.99 -5.57 15.71
N GLY A 179 -22.60 -5.55 14.44
CA GLY A 179 -22.90 -4.48 13.49
C GLY A 179 -21.93 -3.29 13.56
N ASN A 180 -20.80 -3.44 14.25
CA ASN A 180 -19.74 -2.44 14.26
C ASN A 180 -19.18 -2.23 12.83
N PRO A 181 -19.13 -0.99 12.31
CA PRO A 181 -18.80 -0.70 10.91
C PRO A 181 -17.32 -0.79 10.52
N ASN A 182 -16.44 -1.29 11.39
CA ASN A 182 -15.00 -1.32 11.10
C ASN A 182 -14.66 -2.33 10.01
N ALA A 183 -13.93 -1.92 8.98
CA ALA A 183 -13.46 -2.77 7.90
C ALA A 183 -12.26 -2.13 7.18
N TYR A 184 -11.11 -2.01 7.86
CA TYR A 184 -9.96 -1.27 7.34
C TYR A 184 -8.59 -1.73 7.84
N PHE A 185 -7.58 -1.26 7.12
CA PHE A 185 -6.21 -1.10 7.58
C PHE A 185 -5.89 0.40 7.69
N ALA A 186 -5.14 0.80 8.71
CA ALA A 186 -4.56 2.14 8.80
C ALA A 186 -3.05 2.03 9.00
N LEU A 187 -2.28 2.75 8.19
CA LEU A 187 -0.83 2.66 8.09
C LEU A 187 -0.22 3.98 8.56
N PHE A 188 0.39 3.96 9.74
CA PHE A 188 0.95 5.12 10.40
C PHE A 188 2.46 5.17 10.22
N PRO A 189 3.02 6.23 9.61
CA PRO A 189 4.46 6.42 9.62
C PRO A 189 4.94 6.70 11.04
N ASN A 190 4.11 7.21 11.95
CA ASN A 190 4.48 7.53 13.34
C ASN A 190 5.83 8.28 13.43
N HIS A 191 5.95 9.42 12.73
CA HIS A 191 7.21 10.16 12.60
C HIS A 191 7.77 10.65 13.94
N GLN A 192 6.91 10.89 14.92
CA GLN A 192 7.25 11.38 16.24
C GLN A 192 7.42 10.25 17.27
N GLU A 193 7.33 8.98 16.84
CA GLU A 193 7.40 7.81 17.72
C GLU A 193 6.42 7.89 18.89
N GLY A 194 5.22 8.41 18.61
CA GLY A 194 4.18 8.60 19.59
C GLY A 194 3.68 7.27 20.18
N ASN A 195 3.09 7.37 21.37
CA ASN A 195 2.54 6.23 22.08
C ASN A 195 1.36 5.61 21.33
N ILE A 196 1.44 4.30 21.11
CA ILE A 196 0.40 3.52 20.45
C ILE A 196 -0.77 3.36 21.44
N ASN A 197 -2.00 3.50 20.94
CA ASN A 197 -3.20 3.42 21.74
C ASN A 197 -3.37 2.02 22.37
N SER A 198 -3.65 1.99 23.67
CA SER A 198 -3.79 0.76 24.45
C SER A 198 -5.14 0.05 24.30
N TYR A 199 -6.04 0.52 23.43
CA TYR A 199 -7.30 -0.15 23.13
C TYR A 199 -7.05 -1.64 22.83
N HIS A 200 -7.76 -2.53 23.54
CA HIS A 200 -7.58 -3.99 23.45
C HIS A 200 -6.15 -4.53 23.69
N SER A 201 -5.21 -3.78 24.27
CA SER A 201 -3.85 -4.27 24.52
C SER A 201 -3.81 -5.49 25.45
N GLY A 202 -4.79 -5.62 26.36
CA GLY A 202 -4.95 -6.79 27.23
C GLY A 202 -5.58 -8.03 26.57
N ASN A 203 -6.03 -7.94 25.31
CA ASN A 203 -6.64 -9.05 24.59
C ASN A 203 -5.79 -9.45 23.38
N LEU A 204 -4.86 -10.38 23.60
CA LEU A 204 -3.89 -10.84 22.60
C LEU A 204 -4.42 -11.96 21.66
N VAL A 205 -5.73 -12.16 21.65
CA VAL A 205 -6.35 -13.19 20.79
C VAL A 205 -6.09 -12.93 19.31
N TYR A 206 -6.05 -11.65 18.91
CA TYR A 206 -5.93 -11.26 17.51
C TYR A 206 -4.50 -11.32 16.96
N GLU A 207 -3.52 -11.36 17.86
CA GLU A 207 -2.11 -11.51 17.60
C GLU A 207 -1.74 -12.98 17.36
N SER A 208 -2.59 -13.91 17.82
CA SER A 208 -2.39 -15.36 17.73
C SER A 208 -3.35 -16.08 16.80
N ARG A 209 -4.54 -15.51 16.50
CA ARG A 209 -5.53 -16.10 15.58
C ARG A 209 -6.47 -15.05 14.97
N GLY A 210 -7.33 -15.50 14.06
CA GLY A 210 -8.38 -14.67 13.46
C GLY A 210 -7.94 -13.91 12.22
N VAL A 211 -8.67 -12.84 11.87
CA VAL A 211 -8.54 -12.12 10.59
C VAL A 211 -7.10 -11.69 10.30
N ALA A 212 -6.41 -11.08 11.28
CA ALA A 212 -5.05 -10.57 11.10
C ALA A 212 -4.02 -11.67 10.83
N VAL A 213 -4.04 -12.74 11.64
CA VAL A 213 -3.16 -13.91 11.46
C VAL A 213 -3.49 -14.66 10.17
N ASN A 214 -4.77 -14.86 9.86
CA ASN A 214 -5.21 -15.51 8.63
C ASN A 214 -4.73 -14.75 7.39
N TRP A 215 -4.77 -13.42 7.42
CA TRP A 215 -4.21 -12.58 6.35
C TRP A 215 -2.70 -12.76 6.21
N ARG A 216 -1.92 -12.65 7.30
CA ARG A 216 -0.47 -12.84 7.22
C ARG A 216 -0.09 -14.24 6.73
N ASN A 217 -0.85 -15.27 7.10
CA ASN A 217 -0.67 -16.64 6.60
C ASN A 217 -0.93 -16.82 5.09
N THR A 218 -1.56 -15.85 4.43
CA THR A 218 -1.68 -15.86 2.96
C THR A 218 -0.46 -15.28 2.25
N GLY A 219 0.47 -14.67 2.98
CA GLY A 219 1.63 -13.98 2.42
C GLY A 219 2.49 -14.91 1.58
N VAL A 220 2.84 -14.47 0.37
CA VAL A 220 3.78 -15.17 -0.49
C VAL A 220 5.17 -14.58 -0.26
N PRO A 221 6.14 -15.35 0.23
CA PRO A 221 7.49 -14.85 0.49
C PRO A 221 8.13 -14.24 -0.76
N SER A 222 8.91 -13.18 -0.56
CA SER A 222 9.80 -12.62 -1.56
C SER A 222 11.24 -12.97 -1.19
N TYR A 223 11.94 -13.70 -2.07
CA TYR A 223 13.32 -14.10 -1.89
C TYR A 223 14.25 -13.27 -2.80
N GLY A 224 15.43 -12.89 -2.30
CA GLY A 224 16.48 -12.21 -3.06
C GLY A 224 16.73 -10.74 -2.68
N HIS A 225 17.72 -10.11 -3.32
CA HIS A 225 18.25 -8.76 -3.04
C HIS A 225 17.29 -7.58 -3.32
N ARG A 226 15.99 -7.83 -3.51
CA ARG A 226 14.99 -6.80 -3.84
C ARG A 226 14.04 -6.55 -2.68
N GLN A 227 14.56 -6.58 -1.46
CA GLN A 227 13.80 -6.21 -0.26
C GLN A 227 13.43 -4.73 -0.34
N LEU A 228 12.20 -4.44 0.05
CA LEU A 228 11.69 -3.09 0.19
C LEU A 228 12.36 -2.46 1.44
N PRO A 229 12.96 -1.27 1.35
CA PRO A 229 13.66 -0.69 2.48
C PRO A 229 12.72 -0.35 3.66
N ASN A 230 13.26 -0.29 4.88
CA ASN A 230 12.46 -0.13 6.11
C ASN A 230 11.68 1.20 6.16
N ASN A 231 12.10 2.24 5.43
CA ASN A 231 11.39 3.52 5.37
C ASN A 231 10.04 3.45 4.64
N PHE A 232 9.66 2.29 4.11
CA PHE A 232 8.34 2.01 3.51
C PHE A 232 7.42 1.20 4.44
N LEU A 233 7.91 0.73 5.60
CA LEU A 233 7.12 -0.06 6.54
C LEU A 233 6.46 0.85 7.58
N PHE A 234 5.15 0.71 7.72
CA PHE A 234 4.31 1.51 8.62
C PHE A 234 3.86 0.69 9.81
N LEU A 235 3.70 1.33 10.98
CA LEU A 235 2.89 0.77 12.05
C LEU A 235 1.49 0.53 11.47
N THR A 236 0.99 -0.69 11.58
CA THR A 236 -0.25 -1.08 10.93
C THR A 236 -1.31 -1.37 11.97
N GLU A 237 -2.43 -0.65 11.91
CA GLU A 237 -3.66 -1.00 12.61
C GLU A 237 -4.59 -1.77 11.67
N MET A 238 -5.19 -2.84 12.17
CA MET A 238 -6.28 -3.55 11.50
C MET A 238 -7.52 -3.51 12.39
N HIS A 239 -8.64 -3.06 11.84
CA HIS A 239 -9.89 -3.03 12.58
C HIS A 239 -11.04 -3.52 11.70
N PHE A 240 -11.60 -4.66 12.10
CA PHE A 240 -12.72 -5.32 11.47
C PHE A 240 -13.78 -5.61 12.55
N GLY A 241 -14.99 -5.08 12.37
CA GLY A 241 -16.00 -4.96 13.41
C GLY A 241 -16.54 -6.28 13.96
N GLY A 242 -17.15 -6.22 15.14
CA GLY A 242 -17.73 -7.36 15.83
C GLY A 242 -16.73 -8.46 16.10
N CYS A 243 -17.01 -9.65 15.58
CA CYS A 243 -16.21 -10.85 15.79
C CYS A 243 -15.03 -10.94 14.81
N GLY A 244 -14.62 -9.80 14.23
CA GLY A 244 -13.49 -9.68 13.32
C GLY A 244 -12.17 -9.61 14.05
N THR A 245 -11.58 -8.42 14.12
CA THR A 245 -10.29 -8.19 14.78
C THR A 245 -10.10 -6.73 15.15
N TYR A 246 -9.38 -6.48 16.23
CA TYR A 246 -8.63 -5.24 16.41
C TYR A 246 -7.20 -5.60 16.80
N THR A 247 -6.23 -5.17 16.00
CA THR A 247 -4.81 -5.39 16.31
C THR A 247 -3.96 -4.26 15.74
N SER A 248 -2.77 -4.07 16.29
CA SER A 248 -1.75 -3.22 15.70
C SER A 248 -0.37 -3.89 15.71
N SER A 249 0.49 -3.52 14.77
CA SER A 249 1.69 -4.30 14.45
C SER A 249 2.78 -4.30 15.52
N ASP A 250 2.73 -3.39 16.48
CA ASP A 250 3.54 -3.41 17.70
C ASP A 250 3.29 -4.66 18.57
N ARG A 251 2.08 -5.23 18.48
CA ARG A 251 1.72 -6.44 19.23
C ARG A 251 1.92 -7.73 18.45
N TRP A 252 2.25 -7.67 17.17
CA TRP A 252 2.37 -8.88 16.35
C TRP A 252 3.61 -9.68 16.74
N ASN A 253 3.41 -10.99 16.94
CA ASN A 253 4.48 -11.87 17.33
C ASN A 253 5.37 -12.31 16.16
N ASP A 254 4.89 -12.17 14.93
CA ASP A 254 5.47 -12.71 13.71
C ASP A 254 5.91 -11.65 12.68
N ALA A 255 5.47 -10.39 12.82
CA ALA A 255 5.76 -9.29 11.89
C ALA A 255 5.88 -7.92 12.58
N PHE A 256 6.44 -6.92 11.90
CA PHE A 256 6.69 -5.58 12.46
C PHE A 256 5.76 -4.48 11.94
N GLY A 257 5.35 -4.56 10.67
CA GLY A 257 4.62 -3.49 10.01
C GLY A 257 4.38 -3.81 8.54
N THR A 258 3.69 -2.90 7.85
CA THR A 258 3.19 -3.12 6.49
C THR A 258 3.51 -1.93 5.60
N ALA A 259 3.89 -2.19 4.36
CA ALA A 259 4.01 -1.25 3.27
C ALA A 259 2.81 -1.41 2.31
N ILE A 260 2.37 -0.31 1.71
CA ILE A 260 1.24 -0.29 0.77
C ILE A 260 1.69 0.15 -0.63
N GLY A 261 1.32 -0.65 -1.62
CA GLY A 261 1.60 -0.45 -3.03
C GLY A 261 0.33 -0.28 -3.85
N LEU A 262 0.26 0.79 -4.64
CA LEU A 262 -0.91 1.20 -5.42
C LEU A 262 -0.57 1.27 -6.92
N ARG A 263 -1.54 1.00 -7.79
CA ARG A 263 -1.39 1.19 -9.23
C ARG A 263 -2.67 1.68 -9.88
#